data_AF-V5RXN4-F1
#
_entry.id   AF-V5RXN4-F1
#
_cell.length_a   1.000
_cell.length_b   1.000
_cell.length_c   1.000
_cell.angle_alpha   90.00
_cell.angle_beta   90.00
_cell.angle_gamma   90.00
#
_symmetry.space_group_name_H-M   'P 1'
#
loop_
_entity.id
_entity.type
_entity.pdbx_description
1 polymer ?
#
loop_
_entity_poly.entity_id
_entity_poly.type
_entity_poly.pdbx_seq_one_letter_code
_entity_poly.pdbx_strand_id
1 'polypeptide(L)' 'MALFMNQQNERTELQKRIAAELAEKAKKKALEPEQKSHDGVEDSAYLEGTKRTTSLAWVWVMIFLAVIVISVWLVMSGS' A
#
# COMPACT_ATOMS: atom_id res chain seq x y z
N MET A 1 33.21 -27.99 -26.86
CA MET A 1 33.53 -27.86 -25.43
C MET A 1 34.39 -26.63 -25.12
N ALA A 2 35.40 -26.28 -25.92
CA ALA A 2 36.28 -25.11 -25.65
C ALA A 2 35.59 -23.73 -25.60
N LEU A 3 34.55 -23.50 -26.42
CA LEU A 3 33.81 -22.23 -26.42
C LEU A 3 33.00 -22.00 -25.13
N PHE A 4 32.54 -23.08 -24.49
CA PHE A 4 31.78 -22.98 -23.25
C PHE A 4 32.66 -22.62 -22.05
N MET A 5 33.92 -23.09 -22.01
CA MET A 5 34.89 -22.71 -20.97
C MET A 5 35.21 -21.21 -21.01
N ASN A 6 35.40 -20.63 -22.21
CA ASN A 6 35.72 -19.20 -22.33
C ASN A 6 34.54 -18.32 -21.89
N GLN A 7 33.31 -18.67 -22.28
CA GLN A 7 32.11 -17.96 -21.84
C GLN A 7 31.83 -18.13 -20.34
N GLN A 8 32.16 -19.30 -19.76
CA GLN A 8 31.98 -19.52 -18.33
C GLN A 8 32.99 -18.69 -17.51
N ASN A 9 34.21 -18.53 -18.00
CA ASN A 9 35.20 -17.63 -17.40
C ASN A 9 34.75 -16.17 -17.48
N GLU A 10 34.28 -15.70 -18.64
CA GLU A 10 33.72 -14.34 -18.78
C GLU A 10 32.52 -14.09 -17.87
N ARG A 11 31.60 -15.07 -17.75
CA ARG A 11 30.47 -15.00 -16.80
C ARG A 11 30.95 -14.95 -15.35
N THR A 12 32.00 -15.69 -15.00
CA THR A 12 32.55 -15.71 -13.64
C THR A 12 33.18 -14.37 -13.29
N GLU A 13 33.85 -13.71 -14.24
CA GLU A 13 34.40 -12.36 -14.03
C GLU A 13 33.32 -11.29 -13.90
N LEU A 14 32.30 -11.34 -14.76
CA LEU A 14 31.15 -10.42 -14.67
C LEU A 14 30.38 -10.60 -13.35
N GLN A 15 30.13 -11.83 -12.93
CA GLN A 15 29.48 -12.12 -11.66
C GLN A 15 30.32 -11.63 -10.46
N LYS A 16 31.65 -11.77 -10.51
CA LYS A 16 32.53 -11.23 -9.47
C LYS A 16 32.44 -9.71 -9.39
N ARG A 17 32.39 -9.01 -10.53
CA ARG A 17 32.23 -7.54 -10.56
C ARG A 17 30.87 -7.10 -10.04
N ILE A 18 29.79 -7.79 -10.45
CA ILE A 18 28.43 -7.52 -9.96
C ILE A 18 28.33 -7.77 -8.47
N ALA A 19 28.91 -8.85 -7.95
CA ALA A 19 28.92 -9.15 -6.52
C ALA A 19 29.71 -8.10 -5.73
N ALA A 20 30.85 -7.65 -6.25
CA ALA A 20 31.63 -6.57 -5.64
C ALA A 20 30.87 -5.24 -5.64
N GLU A 21 30.25 -4.88 -6.77
CA GLU A 21 29.44 -3.66 -6.91
C GLU A 21 28.20 -3.71 -6.00
N LEU A 22 27.54 -4.86 -5.89
CA LEU A 22 26.38 -5.06 -5.03
C LEU A 22 26.76 -5.01 -3.55
N ALA A 23 27.91 -5.57 -3.17
CA ALA A 23 28.44 -5.46 -1.81
C ALA A 23 28.83 -4.01 -1.48
N GLU A 24 29.40 -3.26 -2.43
CA GLU A 24 29.73 -1.85 -2.24
C GLU A 24 28.47 -0.98 -2.13
N LYS A 25 27.47 -1.20 -2.99
CA LYS A 25 26.15 -0.54 -2.92
C LYS A 25 25.42 -0.89 -1.64
N ALA A 26 25.48 -2.13 -1.17
CA ALA A 26 24.86 -2.54 0.09
C ALA A 26 25.52 -1.86 1.30
N LYS A 27 26.86 -1.77 1.31
CA LYS A 27 27.59 -1.02 2.34
C LYS A 27 27.22 0.45 2.31
N LYS A 28 27.17 1.08 1.12
CA LYS A 28 26.75 2.49 0.95
C LYS A 28 25.31 2.70 1.41
N LYS A 29 24.39 1.83 1.02
CA LYS A 29 22.97 1.87 1.42
C LYS A 29 22.74 1.59 2.91
N ALA A 30 23.65 0.87 3.56
CA ALA A 30 23.64 0.64 5.02
C ALA A 30 24.29 1.79 5.82
N LEU A 31 25.18 2.57 5.18
CA LEU A 31 25.80 3.79 5.73
C LEU A 31 24.93 5.02 5.49
N GLU A 32 24.08 5.03 4.47
CA GLU A 32 22.96 5.94 4.38
C GLU A 32 22.02 5.65 5.55
N PRO A 33 21.71 6.64 6.41
CA PRO A 33 20.72 6.44 7.46
C PRO A 33 19.45 5.95 6.79
N GLU A 34 18.75 4.99 7.40
CA GLU A 34 17.43 4.49 6.98
C GLU A 34 16.42 5.63 6.84
N GLN A 35 16.53 6.43 5.79
CA GLN A 35 15.56 7.42 5.42
C GLN A 35 14.60 6.73 4.48
N LYS A 36 13.39 6.58 5.02
CA LYS A 36 12.24 5.91 4.44
C LYS A 36 12.18 4.40 4.71
N SER A 37 12.08 4.05 5.99
CA SER A 37 10.80 3.44 6.40
C SER A 37 9.71 4.26 5.73
N HIS A 38 9.11 3.78 4.63
CA HIS A 38 7.92 4.41 4.06
C HIS A 38 6.87 4.34 5.17
N ASP A 39 6.80 5.42 5.94
CA ASP A 39 5.80 5.63 6.94
C ASP A 39 4.52 5.86 6.15
N GLY A 40 3.64 4.84 6.13
CA GLY A 40 2.45 4.76 5.29
C GLY A 40 1.41 5.87 5.55
N VAL A 41 1.74 6.87 6.36
CA VAL A 41 1.03 8.13 6.52
C VAL A 41 1.37 9.16 5.42
N GLU A 42 2.58 9.15 4.85
CA GLU A 42 2.98 10.10 3.78
C GLU A 42 2.46 9.69 2.39
N ASP A 43 2.08 8.42 2.18
CA ASP A 43 1.54 7.95 0.90
C ASP A 43 0.09 8.38 0.65
N SER A 44 -0.55 9.10 1.58
CA SER A 44 -1.95 9.53 1.48
C SER A 44 -2.20 10.73 0.56
N ALA A 45 -1.22 11.13 -0.26
CA ALA A 45 -1.37 12.22 -1.23
C ALA A 45 -2.51 11.96 -2.25
N TYR A 46 -2.89 10.70 -2.48
CA TYR A 46 -4.07 10.36 -3.31
C TYR A 46 -5.41 10.62 -2.61
N LEU A 47 -5.42 10.84 -1.29
CA LEU A 47 -6.61 11.24 -0.53
C LEU A 47 -6.78 12.76 -0.48
N GLU A 48 -5.75 13.52 -0.89
CA GLU A 48 -5.70 14.97 -0.93
C GLU A 48 -6.63 15.51 -2.04
N GLY A 49 -7.90 15.69 -1.69
CA GLY A 49 -8.96 16.09 -2.64
C GLY A 49 -10.15 15.13 -2.68
N THR A 50 -10.07 13.98 -2.00
CA THR A 50 -11.23 13.11 -1.80
C THR A 50 -12.21 13.82 -0.86
N LYS A 51 -13.25 14.43 -1.44
CA LYS A 51 -14.32 15.04 -0.66
C LYS A 51 -14.94 13.95 0.21
N ARG A 52 -14.83 14.13 1.53
CA ARG A 52 -15.45 13.27 2.54
C ARG A 52 -16.92 13.11 2.17
N THR A 53 -17.34 11.93 1.71
CA THR A 53 -18.70 11.64 1.23
C THR A 53 -19.75 11.62 2.36
N THR A 54 -19.44 12.26 3.48
CA THR A 54 -20.27 12.34 4.68
C THR A 54 -21.57 13.12 4.50
N SER A 55 -21.74 13.84 3.38
CA SER A 55 -22.98 14.59 3.10
C SER A 55 -24.21 13.66 3.15
N LEU A 56 -24.08 12.41 2.70
CA LEU A 56 -25.20 11.45 2.71
C LEU A 56 -25.38 10.71 4.04
N ALA A 57 -24.43 10.80 4.98
CA ALA A 57 -24.52 10.07 6.25
C ALA A 57 -25.75 10.50 7.07
N TRP A 58 -26.11 11.79 7.03
CA TRP A 58 -27.29 12.30 7.71
C TRP A 58 -28.61 11.76 7.13
N VAL A 59 -28.66 11.52 5.82
CA VAL A 59 -29.84 10.96 5.14
C VAL A 59 -30.13 9.54 5.65
N TRP A 60 -29.08 8.72 5.83
CA TRP A 60 -29.22 7.37 6.38
C TRP A 60 -29.72 7.36 7.83
N VAL A 61 -29.29 8.32 8.65
CA VAL A 61 -29.79 8.48 10.03
C VAL A 61 -31.30 8.79 10.03
N MET A 62 -31.74 9.69 9.14
CA MET A 62 -33.17 10.01 8.99
C MET A 62 -34.00 8.81 8.53
N ILE A 63 -33.50 8.05 7.55
CA ILE A 63 -34.16 6.82 7.07
C ILE A 63 -34.28 5.81 8.21
N PHE A 64 -33.21 5.59 8.97
CA PHE A 64 -33.22 4.66 10.08
C PHE A 64 -34.25 5.04 11.15
N LEU A 65 -34.32 6.32 11.53
CA LEU A 65 -35.34 6.84 12.44
C LEU A 65 -36.76 6.65 11.90
N ALA A 66 -36.98 6.95 10.62
CA ALA A 66 -38.29 6.78 9.98
C ALA A 66 -38.74 5.31 10.00
N VAL A 67 -37.83 4.36 9.73
CA VAL A 67 -38.10 2.93 9.80
C VAL A 67 -38.53 2.53 11.21
N ILE A 68 -37.81 2.96 12.26
CA ILE A 68 -38.17 2.65 13.65
C ILE A 68 -39.56 3.17 13.99
N VAL A 69 -39.86 4.43 13.65
CA VAL A 69 -41.16 5.04 13.95
C VAL A 69 -42.29 4.27 13.24
N ILE A 70 -42.11 3.95 11.97
CA ILE A 70 -43.10 3.18 11.19
C ILE A 70 -43.25 1.77 11.78
N SER A 71 -42.16 1.10 12.14
CA SER A 71 -42.21 -0.23 12.75
C SER A 71 -42.98 -0.23 14.05
N VAL A 72 -42.72 0.73 14.95
CA VAL A 72 -43.45 0.87 16.22
C VAL A 72 -44.93 1.17 15.97
N TRP A 73 -45.23 2.10 15.06
CA TRP A 73 -46.59 2.46 14.71
C TRP A 73 -47.37 1.29 14.10
N LEU A 74 -46.74 0.49 13.25
CA LEU A 74 -47.36 -0.68 12.63
C LEU A 74 -47.66 -1.77 13.68
N VAL A 75 -46.75 -1.99 14.63
CA VAL A 75 -47.00 -2.88 15.76
C VAL A 75 -48.16 -2.35 16.61
N MET A 76 -48.18 -1.07 16.97
CA MET A 76 -49.26 -0.49 17.80
C MET A 76 -50.62 -0.43 17.10
N SER A 77 -50.66 -0.22 15.78
CA SER A 77 -51.91 -0.16 15.02
C SER A 77 -52.43 -1.52 14.57
N GLY A 78 -51.54 -2.51 14.47
CA GLY A 78 -51.87 -3.90 14.14
C GLY A 78 -52.10 -4.82 15.35
N SER A 79 -51.82 -4.36 16.57
CA SER A 79 -52.17 -5.02 17.84
C SER A 79 -53.55 -4.59 18.32
#